data_AF-A0A7K3ZXB0-F1
#
_entry.id   AF-A0A7K3ZXB0-F1
#
_cell.length_a   1.000
_cell.length_b   1.000
_cell.length_c   1.000
_cell.angle_alpha   90.00
_cell.angle_beta   90.00
_cell.angle_gamma   90.00
#
_symmetry.space_group_name_H-M   'P 1'
#
loop_
_entity.id
_entity.type
_entity.pdbx_description
1 polymer ?
#
loop_
_entity_poly.entity_id
_entity_poly.type
_entity_poly.pdbx_seq_one_letter_code
_entity_poly.pdbx_strand_id
1 'polypeptide(L)'
;RVRPGARVYLTGSTALSRKAAQIIDSAPAGIPLDLYLSWQEDRPILQARLPDGKKVAVLASFLMEKAKNQPLTRQQIESQLRRTGGTAFAIRKIEMDYSGDLFAPLGALNQLRRQLLEKVEEALLAGRRPDKEKMEEARARWQEMLSLMPGPSGGASSSPPTRKTAAASFLSVYAASLEEVKGAVAGGCDRVYLEPSLGRGIRDDVEREAKFREIIGEARAICGSKQLIWKWPRICRSEFLSLASRVLAGAEVEGIMVENVGALQAALECRPAVSIYGGMGLNVCNHLTIQALSPPMSLLTLSPELSARQIAAAVSASRLLPDCPGLELVVQGSLEVMVAEDCIPCLAGPHAATDDSGQFWGLQDMRRVFPLRLDDDSRTHIFNSVETCLLDQMPRIAGMGLDGVALDGRGRGEAYAREMTKIYRMAIELTERGGERLEQDLQALKGEGVPMSLGGITCGHFVKGLRDEID
;
A
#
# COMPACT_ATOMS: atom_id res chain seq x y z
N ARG A 1 1.65 -23.70 -20.28
CA ARG A 1 1.19 -23.32 -21.65
C ARG A 1 -0.18 -22.67 -21.52
N VAL A 2 -0.37 -21.47 -22.08
CA VAL A 2 -1.65 -20.74 -22.06
C VAL A 2 -2.69 -21.55 -22.83
N ARG A 3 -3.85 -21.83 -22.23
CA ARG A 3 -4.94 -22.58 -22.89
C ARG A 3 -5.64 -21.68 -23.92
N PRO A 4 -6.07 -22.23 -25.08
CA PRO A 4 -6.90 -21.50 -26.03
C PRO A 4 -8.13 -20.88 -25.33
N GLY A 5 -8.37 -19.58 -25.53
CA GLY A 5 -9.46 -18.84 -24.88
C GLY A 5 -9.11 -18.10 -23.59
N ALA A 6 -7.90 -18.30 -23.03
CA ALA A 6 -7.45 -17.54 -21.87
C ALA A 6 -7.14 -16.08 -22.24
N ARG A 7 -7.65 -15.14 -21.44
CA ARG A 7 -7.30 -13.72 -21.56
C ARG A 7 -5.85 -13.54 -21.11
N VAL A 8 -5.00 -13.09 -22.04
CA VAL A 8 -3.59 -12.76 -21.78
C VAL A 8 -3.43 -11.26 -21.75
N TYR A 9 -2.71 -10.78 -20.74
CA TYR A 9 -2.40 -9.37 -20.54
C TYR A 9 -0.89 -9.19 -20.62
N LEU A 10 -0.45 -8.13 -21.30
CA LEU A 10 0.96 -7.80 -21.43
C LEU A 10 1.47 -7.22 -20.11
N THR A 11 2.18 -8.00 -19.30
CA THR A 11 2.76 -7.55 -18.02
C THR A 11 4.09 -6.79 -18.18
N GLY A 12 4.70 -6.86 -19.35
CA GLY A 12 5.92 -6.13 -19.69
C GLY A 12 6.29 -6.31 -21.16
N SER A 13 6.99 -5.33 -21.73
CA SER A 13 7.52 -5.40 -23.09
C SER A 13 8.92 -4.80 -23.14
N THR A 14 9.89 -5.63 -23.49
CA THR A 14 11.28 -5.22 -23.72
C THR A 14 11.39 -4.22 -24.86
N ALA A 15 10.54 -4.34 -25.89
CA ALA A 15 10.47 -3.36 -26.98
C ALA A 15 9.97 -2.00 -26.48
N LEU A 16 8.92 -1.97 -25.65
CA LEU A 16 8.41 -0.73 -25.05
C LEU A 16 9.41 -0.12 -24.06
N SER A 17 10.09 -0.95 -23.26
CA SER A 17 11.10 -0.49 -22.29
C SER A 17 12.31 0.13 -23.00
N ARG A 18 12.80 -0.52 -24.07
CA ARG A 18 13.88 0.02 -24.91
C ARG A 18 13.46 1.32 -25.60
N LYS A 19 12.22 1.38 -26.11
CA LYS A 19 11.67 2.59 -26.70
C LYS A 19 11.55 3.72 -25.68
N ALA A 20 11.13 3.42 -24.44
CA ALA A 20 11.07 4.40 -23.36
C ALA A 20 12.46 4.93 -22.98
N ALA A 21 13.47 4.06 -22.86
CA ALA A 21 14.85 4.48 -22.62
C ALA A 21 15.39 5.37 -23.74
N GLN A 22 15.16 5.00 -25.01
CA GLN A 22 15.53 5.84 -26.16
C GLN A 22 14.82 7.19 -26.15
N ILE A 23 13.54 7.25 -25.77
CA ILE A 23 12.79 8.51 -25.64
C ILE A 23 13.39 9.37 -24.52
N ILE A 24 13.77 8.78 -23.40
CA ILE A 24 14.40 9.50 -22.28
C ILE A 24 15.77 10.06 -22.70
N ASP A 25 16.60 9.26 -23.36
CA ASP A 25 17.94 9.67 -23.82
C ASP A 25 17.90 10.68 -24.97
N SER A 26 16.83 10.68 -25.78
CA SER A 26 16.64 11.61 -26.92
C SER A 26 15.74 12.80 -26.59
N ALA A 27 15.19 12.88 -25.39
CA ALA A 27 14.36 14.00 -24.98
C ALA A 27 15.22 15.27 -24.90
N PRO A 28 14.86 16.36 -25.60
CA PRO A 28 15.56 17.62 -25.43
C PRO A 28 15.46 18.07 -23.96
N ALA A 29 16.53 18.66 -23.43
CA ALA A 29 16.65 19.15 -22.04
C ALA A 29 15.70 20.33 -21.69
N GLY A 30 14.61 20.49 -22.44
CA GLY A 30 13.60 21.52 -22.34
C GLY A 30 12.71 21.56 -23.59
N ILE A 31 11.56 22.21 -23.49
CA ILE A 31 10.64 22.47 -24.60
C ILE A 31 11.37 23.38 -25.60
N PRO A 32 11.60 22.95 -26.85
CA PRO A 32 12.40 23.71 -27.79
C PRO A 32 11.62 24.93 -28.30
N LEU A 33 12.27 26.10 -28.28
CA LEU A 33 11.73 27.36 -28.80
C LEU A 33 12.65 27.91 -29.91
N ASP A 34 12.03 28.41 -30.97
CA ASP A 34 12.73 29.27 -31.93
C ASP A 34 12.36 30.72 -31.66
N LEU A 35 13.36 31.58 -31.48
CA LEU A 35 13.18 33.00 -31.24
C LEU A 35 13.39 33.81 -32.52
N TYR A 36 12.57 34.84 -32.68
CA TYR A 36 12.66 35.83 -33.75
C TYR A 36 12.66 37.20 -33.10
N LEU A 37 13.70 37.99 -33.35
CA LEU A 37 13.83 39.36 -32.86
C LEU A 37 13.69 40.33 -34.04
N SER A 38 12.69 41.21 -33.96
CA SER A 38 12.42 42.27 -34.94
C SER A 38 12.24 43.62 -34.25
N TRP A 39 12.03 44.69 -35.02
CA TRP A 39 11.89 46.05 -34.49
C TRP A 39 10.62 46.74 -35.02
N GLN A 40 9.98 47.52 -34.16
CA GLN A 40 8.89 48.44 -34.49
C GLN A 40 9.20 49.80 -33.87
N GLU A 41 9.44 50.83 -34.68
CA GLU A 41 9.78 52.18 -34.22
C GLU A 41 10.91 52.15 -33.16
N ASP A 42 12.02 51.48 -33.49
CA ASP A 42 13.19 51.27 -32.61
C ASP A 42 12.93 50.46 -31.31
N ARG A 43 11.73 49.90 -31.12
CA ARG A 43 11.42 48.96 -30.03
C ARG A 43 11.61 47.50 -30.48
N PRO A 44 12.35 46.68 -29.72
CA PRO A 44 12.48 45.27 -30.04
C PRO A 44 11.18 44.50 -29.76
N ILE A 45 10.80 43.63 -30.69
CA ILE A 45 9.75 42.63 -30.54
C ILE A 45 10.43 41.27 -30.51
N LEU A 46 10.26 40.54 -29.41
CA LEU A 46 10.76 39.18 -29.26
C LEU A 46 9.60 38.21 -29.40
N GLN A 47 9.68 37.32 -30.39
CA GLN A 47 8.68 36.30 -30.67
C GLN A 47 9.27 34.90 -30.48
N ALA A 48 8.56 34.03 -29.77
CA ALA A 48 8.85 32.61 -29.66
C ALA A 48 7.89 31.79 -30.52
N ARG A 49 8.42 30.82 -31.26
CA ARG A 49 7.65 29.76 -31.93
C ARG A 49 7.79 28.47 -31.13
N LEU A 50 6.64 27.92 -30.75
CA LEU A 50 6.49 26.66 -30.03
C LEU A 50 6.54 25.44 -30.98
N PRO A 51 6.80 24.23 -30.45
CA PRO A 51 6.83 23.00 -31.26
C PRO A 51 5.50 22.69 -31.97
N ASP A 52 4.37 23.10 -31.38
CA ASP A 52 3.03 22.96 -31.94
C ASP A 52 2.71 24.03 -33.02
N GLY A 53 3.65 24.92 -33.31
CA GLY A 53 3.53 25.98 -34.30
C GLY A 53 2.93 27.29 -33.77
N LYS A 54 2.45 27.34 -32.51
CA LYS A 54 1.96 28.58 -31.91
C LYS A 54 3.07 29.61 -31.78
N LYS A 55 2.69 30.88 -31.87
CA LYS A 55 3.61 32.02 -31.75
C LYS A 55 3.17 32.89 -30.57
N VAL A 56 4.12 33.24 -29.72
CA VAL A 56 3.92 34.16 -28.60
C VAL A 56 4.91 35.30 -28.78
N ALA A 57 4.46 36.55 -28.69
CA ALA A 57 5.31 37.72 -28.87
C ALA A 57 5.20 38.68 -27.67
N VAL A 58 6.31 39.36 -27.38
CA VAL A 58 6.40 40.42 -26.38
C VAL A 58 7.07 41.63 -27.02
N LEU A 59 6.40 42.77 -26.98
CA LEU A 59 6.96 44.08 -27.30
C LEU A 59 7.73 44.59 -26.09
N ALA A 60 8.98 45.00 -26.30
CA ALA A 60 9.80 45.54 -25.23
C ALA A 60 9.31 46.89 -24.72
N SER A 61 9.47 47.12 -23.42
CA SER A 61 9.17 48.40 -22.77
C SER A 61 10.25 49.46 -22.96
N PHE A 62 11.34 49.15 -23.67
CA PHE A 62 12.49 50.02 -23.88
C PHE A 62 12.76 50.21 -25.37
N LEU A 63 13.44 51.31 -25.71
CA LEU A 63 13.93 51.61 -27.05
C LEU A 63 15.39 51.16 -27.19
N MET A 64 15.78 50.76 -28.39
CA MET A 64 17.18 50.59 -28.75
C MET A 64 17.65 51.84 -29.51
N GLU A 65 18.47 52.67 -28.90
CA GLU A 65 18.95 53.91 -29.50
C GLU A 65 20.25 53.68 -30.27
N LYS A 66 20.59 54.57 -31.22
CA LYS A 66 21.90 54.53 -31.89
C LYS A 66 23.04 54.63 -30.88
N ALA A 67 23.97 53.68 -30.96
CA ALA A 67 25.07 53.57 -30.04
C ALA A 67 26.06 54.73 -30.20
N LYS A 68 26.38 55.44 -29.10
CA LYS A 68 27.36 56.53 -29.09
C LYS A 68 28.81 56.05 -29.03
N ASN A 69 29.10 55.01 -28.24
CA ASN A 69 30.46 54.49 -28.00
C ASN A 69 30.58 52.96 -28.09
N GLN A 70 29.52 52.20 -27.81
CA GLN A 70 29.54 50.73 -27.82
C GLN A 70 28.22 50.17 -28.36
N PRO A 71 28.14 49.78 -29.64
CA PRO A 71 27.00 49.06 -30.18
C PRO A 71 26.92 47.64 -29.60
N LEU A 72 25.70 47.13 -29.42
CA LEU A 72 25.51 45.72 -29.10
C LEU A 72 25.78 44.88 -30.35
N THR A 73 26.55 43.81 -30.21
CA THR A 73 26.77 42.84 -31.29
C THR A 73 25.67 41.79 -31.32
N ARG A 74 25.46 41.17 -32.49
CA ARG A 74 24.55 40.02 -32.65
C ARG A 74 24.84 38.90 -31.63
N GLN A 75 26.12 38.59 -31.39
CA GLN A 75 26.54 37.58 -30.43
C GLN A 75 26.18 37.94 -28.99
N GLN A 76 26.30 39.23 -28.61
CA GLN A 76 25.92 39.68 -27.27
C GLN A 76 24.41 39.52 -27.03
N ILE A 77 23.58 39.93 -28.00
CA ILE A 77 22.12 39.75 -27.93
C ILE A 77 21.78 38.26 -27.82
N GLU A 78 22.37 37.43 -28.69
CA GLU A 78 22.15 35.99 -28.70
C GLU A 78 22.51 35.34 -27.35
N SER A 79 23.64 35.73 -26.76
CA SER A 79 24.10 35.22 -25.47
C SER A 79 23.12 35.51 -24.33
N GLN A 80 22.46 36.69 -24.33
CA GLN A 80 21.46 37.03 -23.32
C GLN A 80 20.16 36.25 -23.56
N LEU A 81 19.71 36.13 -24.81
CA LEU A 81 18.45 35.45 -25.12
C LEU A 81 18.52 33.93 -24.90
N ARG A 82 19.69 33.29 -25.08
CA ARG A 82 19.87 31.84 -24.86
C ARG A 82 19.83 31.39 -23.40
N ARG A 83 19.99 32.31 -22.44
CA ARG A 83 20.03 31.96 -21.00
C ARG A 83 18.63 31.67 -20.46
N THR A 84 18.21 30.40 -20.52
CA THR A 84 16.90 29.93 -20.03
C THR A 84 16.95 29.20 -18.69
N GLY A 85 18.08 29.25 -17.97
CA GLY A 85 18.27 28.57 -16.70
C GLY A 85 17.13 28.84 -15.70
N GLY A 86 16.64 27.77 -15.07
CA GLY A 86 15.49 27.81 -14.16
C GLY A 86 14.12 27.75 -14.84
N THR A 87 14.07 27.53 -16.17
CA THR A 87 12.81 27.32 -16.90
C THR A 87 12.83 25.98 -17.65
N ALA A 88 11.65 25.48 -18.04
CA ALA A 88 11.49 24.24 -18.81
C ALA A 88 11.80 24.42 -20.31
N PHE A 89 12.38 25.53 -20.76
CA PHE A 89 12.57 25.89 -22.17
C PHE A 89 14.02 25.80 -22.63
N ALA A 90 14.21 25.37 -23.88
CA ALA A 90 15.52 25.35 -24.54
C ALA A 90 15.46 26.15 -25.86
N ILE A 91 16.35 27.13 -26.02
CA ILE A 91 16.39 27.92 -27.26
C ILE A 91 17.15 27.16 -28.35
N ARG A 92 16.44 26.72 -29.38
CA ARG A 92 17.02 26.00 -30.53
C ARG A 92 17.64 26.99 -31.51
N LYS A 93 16.86 27.96 -31.98
CA LYS A 93 17.27 28.91 -33.02
C LYS A 93 16.94 30.34 -32.60
N ILE A 94 17.80 31.28 -32.98
CA ILE A 94 17.54 32.72 -32.84
C ILE A 94 17.79 33.37 -34.20
N GLU A 95 16.75 33.97 -34.77
CA GLU A 95 16.84 34.82 -35.95
C GLU A 95 16.62 36.27 -35.55
N MET A 96 17.37 37.19 -36.17
CA MET A 96 17.23 38.62 -35.93
C MET A 96 17.60 39.41 -37.18
N ASP A 97 16.84 40.46 -37.45
CA ASP A 97 17.07 41.43 -38.52
C ASP A 97 17.68 42.72 -37.95
N TYR A 98 19.00 42.70 -37.70
CA TYR A 98 19.69 43.69 -36.88
C TYR A 98 20.82 44.40 -37.64
N SER A 99 20.76 45.74 -37.69
CA SER A 99 21.70 46.63 -38.38
C SER A 99 23.07 46.77 -37.70
N GLY A 100 23.20 46.40 -36.43
CA GLY A 100 24.48 46.41 -35.72
C GLY A 100 24.86 47.74 -35.06
N ASP A 101 24.02 48.77 -35.13
CA ASP A 101 24.33 50.14 -34.68
C ASP A 101 23.54 50.59 -33.43
N LEU A 102 22.76 49.70 -32.81
CA LEU A 102 21.90 50.05 -31.68
C LEU A 102 22.48 49.62 -30.32
N PHE A 103 22.01 50.28 -29.27
CA PHE A 103 22.38 50.04 -27.88
C PHE A 103 21.15 49.79 -27.01
N ALA A 104 21.26 48.83 -26.10
CA ALA A 104 20.34 48.65 -24.98
C ALA A 104 21.09 48.11 -23.76
N PRO A 105 20.62 48.40 -22.54
CA PRO A 105 21.14 47.74 -21.35
C PRO A 105 20.93 46.22 -21.43
N LEU A 106 21.97 45.42 -21.15
CA LEU A 106 21.87 43.94 -21.15
C LEU A 106 20.78 43.43 -20.18
N GLY A 107 20.54 44.16 -19.08
CA GLY A 107 19.46 43.88 -18.14
C GLY A 107 18.06 43.96 -18.79
N ALA A 108 17.87 44.86 -19.75
CA ALA A 108 16.60 45.04 -20.46
C ALA A 108 16.30 43.85 -21.40
N LEU A 109 17.32 43.31 -22.08
CA LEU A 109 17.22 42.07 -22.87
C LEU A 109 16.90 40.85 -21.99
N ASN A 110 17.48 40.79 -20.78
CA ASN A 110 17.18 39.75 -19.81
C ASN A 110 15.73 39.80 -19.32
N GLN A 111 15.19 41.00 -19.11
CA GLN A 111 13.80 41.22 -18.73
C GLN A 111 12.85 40.84 -19.87
N LEU A 112 13.13 41.28 -21.10
CA LEU A 112 12.36 40.92 -22.30
C LEU A 112 12.28 39.40 -22.50
N ARG A 113 13.42 38.71 -22.35
CA ARG A 113 13.46 37.24 -22.39
C ARG A 113 12.58 36.62 -21.30
N ARG A 114 12.69 37.08 -20.05
CA ARG A 114 11.88 36.53 -18.93
C ARG A 114 10.39 36.69 -19.19
N GLN A 115 9.96 37.89 -19.59
CA GLN A 115 8.56 38.17 -19.94
C GLN A 115 8.06 37.28 -21.08
N LEU A 116 8.89 37.03 -22.09
CA LEU A 116 8.53 36.10 -23.17
C LEU A 116 8.34 34.68 -22.63
N LEU A 117 9.29 34.17 -21.84
CA LEU A 117 9.23 32.81 -21.31
C LEU A 117 8.02 32.61 -20.39
N GLU A 118 7.69 33.61 -19.56
CA GLU A 118 6.45 33.62 -18.74
C GLU A 118 5.20 33.52 -19.62
N LYS A 119 5.07 34.36 -20.66
CA LYS A 119 3.92 34.28 -21.57
C LYS A 119 3.84 32.97 -22.35
N VAL A 120 4.99 32.40 -22.71
CA VAL A 120 5.06 31.10 -23.39
C VAL A 120 4.57 29.99 -22.46
N GLU A 121 4.97 30.04 -21.19
CA GLU A 121 4.49 29.11 -20.16
C GLU A 121 2.99 29.22 -19.93
N GLU A 122 2.46 30.45 -19.76
CA GLU A 122 1.03 30.68 -19.63
C GLU A 122 0.23 30.12 -20.83
N ALA A 123 0.70 30.39 -22.05
CA ALA A 123 0.05 29.90 -23.27
C ALA A 123 0.06 28.37 -23.37
N LEU A 124 1.16 27.73 -22.94
CA LEU A 124 1.26 26.27 -22.89
C LEU A 124 0.34 25.66 -21.84
N LEU A 125 0.32 26.21 -20.62
CA LEU A 125 -0.53 25.73 -19.53
C LEU A 125 -2.01 25.89 -19.88
N ALA A 126 -2.40 27.04 -20.44
CA ALA A 126 -3.76 27.29 -20.89
C ALA A 126 -4.20 26.27 -21.96
N GLY A 127 -3.31 25.91 -22.90
CA GLY A 127 -3.60 24.92 -23.94
C GLY A 127 -3.63 23.46 -23.46
N ARG A 128 -3.15 23.17 -22.25
CA ARG A 128 -3.18 21.84 -21.63
C ARG A 128 -4.30 21.66 -20.61
N ARG A 129 -5.02 22.74 -20.26
CA ARG A 129 -6.21 22.62 -19.42
C ARG A 129 -7.32 21.93 -20.21
N PRO A 130 -8.04 20.97 -19.60
CA PRO A 130 -9.22 20.39 -20.24
C PRO A 130 -10.23 21.50 -20.57
N ASP A 131 -10.92 21.36 -21.69
CA ASP A 131 -12.01 22.26 -22.05
C ASP A 131 -13.09 22.25 -20.95
N LYS A 132 -13.78 23.39 -20.76
CA LYS A 132 -14.80 23.53 -19.71
C LYS A 132 -15.84 22.41 -19.75
N GLU A 133 -16.26 21.99 -20.94
CA GLU A 133 -17.22 20.90 -21.13
C GLU A 133 -16.73 19.57 -20.53
N LYS A 134 -15.47 19.19 -20.79
CA LYS A 134 -14.87 17.97 -20.21
C LYS A 134 -14.76 18.05 -18.68
N MET A 135 -14.52 19.25 -18.15
CA MET A 135 -14.51 19.47 -16.69
C MET A 135 -15.90 19.29 -16.08
N GLU A 136 -16.93 19.84 -16.74
CA GLU A 136 -18.33 19.70 -16.29
C GLU A 136 -18.80 18.25 -16.40
N GLU A 137 -18.47 17.54 -17.48
CA GLU A 137 -18.75 16.10 -17.60
C GLU A 137 -18.07 15.28 -16.50
N ALA A 138 -16.80 15.56 -16.20
CA ALA A 138 -16.08 14.88 -15.12
C ALA A 138 -16.73 15.17 -13.76
N ARG A 139 -17.16 16.41 -13.53
CA ARG A 139 -17.87 16.82 -12.32
C ARG A 139 -19.24 16.15 -12.21
N ALA A 140 -19.98 16.02 -13.30
CA ALA A 140 -21.26 15.33 -13.34
C ALA A 140 -21.10 13.84 -13.00
N ARG A 141 -20.13 13.15 -13.62
CA ARG A 141 -19.80 11.75 -13.29
C ARG A 141 -19.41 11.56 -11.82
N TRP A 142 -18.64 12.50 -11.27
CA TRP A 142 -18.27 12.50 -9.85
C TRP A 142 -19.49 12.68 -8.94
N GLN A 143 -20.40 13.61 -9.26
CA GLN A 143 -21.63 13.84 -8.51
C GLN A 143 -22.58 12.63 -8.57
N GLU A 144 -22.71 12.01 -9.74
CA GLU A 144 -23.47 10.77 -9.91
C GLU A 144 -22.89 9.65 -9.05
N MET A 145 -21.57 9.44 -9.10
CA MET A 145 -20.89 8.46 -8.24
C MET A 145 -21.13 8.74 -6.74
N LEU A 146 -21.04 10.00 -6.31
CA LEU A 146 -21.35 10.39 -4.94
C LEU A 146 -22.81 10.11 -4.55
N SER A 147 -23.75 10.29 -5.47
CA SER A 147 -25.17 10.02 -5.23
C SER A 147 -25.49 8.53 -5.10
N LEU A 148 -24.69 7.67 -5.74
CA LEU A 148 -24.78 6.21 -5.68
C LEU A 148 -24.03 5.62 -4.48
N MET A 149 -23.10 6.38 -3.88
CA MET A 149 -22.45 5.96 -2.65
C MET A 149 -23.48 5.99 -1.51
N PRO A 150 -23.47 4.99 -0.61
CA PRO A 150 -24.25 5.06 0.61
C PRO A 150 -23.74 6.24 1.46
N GLY A 151 -24.34 7.41 1.29
CA GLY A 151 -24.12 8.55 2.16
C GLY A 151 -24.82 8.34 3.50
N PRO A 152 -24.37 8.98 4.58
CA PRO A 152 -25.23 9.18 5.74
C PRO A 152 -26.43 9.98 5.22
N SER A 153 -27.59 9.33 5.13
CA SER A 153 -28.80 9.96 4.60
C SER A 153 -29.02 11.28 5.33
N GLY A 154 -29.13 12.37 4.58
CA GLY A 154 -29.13 13.72 5.12
C GLY A 154 -30.21 13.92 6.18
N GLY A 155 -29.85 14.69 7.21
CA GLY A 155 -30.83 15.28 8.13
C GLY A 155 -31.20 14.44 9.34
N ALA A 156 -30.24 13.93 10.10
CA ALA A 156 -30.42 13.75 11.53
C ALA A 156 -29.07 13.79 12.24
N SER A 157 -29.00 14.58 13.30
CA SER A 157 -28.09 14.41 14.44
C SER A 157 -28.39 13.09 15.15
N SER A 158 -28.34 11.97 14.42
CA SER A 158 -28.35 10.63 14.99
C SER A 158 -26.96 10.09 14.77
N SER A 159 -26.21 9.98 15.87
CA SER A 159 -25.07 9.08 15.98
C SER A 159 -25.36 7.81 15.18
N PRO A 160 -24.38 7.27 14.41
CA PRO A 160 -24.57 5.98 13.73
C PRO A 160 -25.13 4.99 14.76
N PRO A 161 -26.05 4.07 14.37
CA PRO A 161 -26.61 3.13 15.31
C PRO A 161 -25.45 2.39 15.97
N THR A 162 -25.12 2.82 17.19
CA THR A 162 -24.16 2.17 18.02
C THR A 162 -24.84 0.85 18.35
N ARG A 163 -24.56 -0.19 17.57
CA ARG A 163 -24.47 -1.54 18.16
C ARG A 163 -23.71 -1.29 19.44
N LYS A 164 -24.30 -1.55 20.61
CA LYS A 164 -23.60 -1.38 21.89
C LYS A 164 -22.31 -2.18 21.78
N THR A 165 -21.23 -1.53 21.39
CA THR A 165 -19.97 -2.17 21.06
C THR A 165 -19.35 -2.47 22.40
N ALA A 166 -19.50 -3.72 22.84
CA ALA A 166 -18.43 -4.33 23.59
C ALA A 166 -17.13 -4.04 22.83
N ALA A 167 -16.03 -3.78 23.54
CA ALA A 167 -14.73 -3.63 22.90
C ALA A 167 -14.46 -4.84 21.99
N ALA A 168 -13.52 -4.72 21.05
CA ALA A 168 -13.15 -5.77 20.10
C ALA A 168 -13.31 -7.17 20.73
N SER A 169 -14.43 -7.84 20.42
CA SER A 169 -14.98 -8.88 21.29
C SER A 169 -14.30 -10.22 21.06
N PHE A 170 -13.55 -10.32 19.96
CA PHE A 170 -12.76 -11.48 19.61
C PHE A 170 -11.27 -11.16 19.65
N LEU A 171 -10.53 -11.99 20.39
CA LEU A 171 -9.08 -12.06 20.31
C LEU A 171 -8.69 -13.27 19.46
N SER A 172 -8.22 -13.00 18.25
CA SER A 172 -7.75 -14.03 17.32
C SER A 172 -6.22 -14.19 17.38
N VAL A 173 -5.72 -15.39 17.11
CA VAL A 173 -4.26 -15.64 17.04
C VAL A 173 -3.92 -16.42 15.79
N TYR A 174 -2.96 -15.92 15.01
CA TYR A 174 -2.35 -16.68 13.92
C TYR A 174 -1.30 -17.64 14.49
N ALA A 175 -1.40 -18.92 14.14
CA ALA A 175 -0.51 -19.99 14.57
C ALA A 175 -0.09 -20.86 13.37
N ALA A 176 1.13 -21.38 13.40
CA ALA A 176 1.70 -22.24 12.38
C ALA A 176 1.97 -23.68 12.88
N SER A 177 1.94 -23.89 14.20
CA SER A 177 2.16 -25.19 14.84
C SER A 177 1.15 -25.47 15.95
N LEU A 178 1.00 -26.75 16.31
CA LEU A 178 0.13 -27.19 17.42
C LEU A 178 0.57 -26.61 18.77
N GLU A 179 1.88 -26.41 18.96
CA GLU A 179 2.43 -25.74 20.15
C GLU A 179 1.91 -24.30 20.28
N GLU A 180 1.87 -23.56 19.17
CA GLU A 180 1.34 -22.21 19.14
C GLU A 180 -0.18 -22.19 19.34
N VAL A 181 -0.91 -23.16 18.78
CA VAL A 181 -2.36 -23.33 19.04
C VAL A 181 -2.60 -23.53 20.54
N LYS A 182 -1.86 -24.44 21.17
CA LYS A 182 -1.97 -24.73 22.60
C LYS A 182 -1.65 -23.50 23.45
N GLY A 183 -0.59 -22.77 23.09
CA GLY A 183 -0.21 -21.52 23.74
C GLY A 183 -1.32 -20.47 23.65
N ALA A 184 -1.82 -20.21 22.44
CA ALA A 184 -2.90 -19.25 22.19
C ALA A 184 -4.18 -19.57 22.98
N VAL A 185 -4.60 -20.84 22.99
CA VAL A 185 -5.78 -21.28 23.75
C VAL A 185 -5.57 -21.10 25.25
N ALA A 186 -4.40 -21.48 25.77
CA ALA A 186 -4.05 -21.31 27.18
C ALA A 186 -3.94 -19.82 27.60
N GLY A 187 -3.53 -18.96 26.67
CA GLY A 187 -3.53 -17.49 26.86
C GLY A 187 -4.92 -16.87 26.80
N GLY A 188 -5.94 -17.65 26.41
CA GLY A 188 -7.34 -17.24 26.43
C GLY A 188 -7.82 -16.58 25.15
N CYS A 189 -7.32 -16.94 23.96
CA CYS A 189 -7.88 -16.48 22.69
C CYS A 189 -9.32 -16.98 22.47
N ASP A 190 -10.05 -16.35 21.55
CA ASP A 190 -11.39 -16.80 21.11
C ASP A 190 -11.34 -17.61 19.81
N ARG A 191 -10.37 -17.28 18.96
CA ARG A 191 -10.18 -17.88 17.64
C ARG A 191 -8.70 -18.13 17.35
N VAL A 192 -8.43 -19.22 16.64
CA VAL A 192 -7.11 -19.53 16.08
C VAL A 192 -7.20 -19.59 14.56
N TYR A 193 -6.36 -18.82 13.87
CA TYR A 193 -6.09 -18.95 12.43
C TYR A 193 -4.87 -19.86 12.25
N LEU A 194 -5.12 -21.13 11.97
CA LEU A 194 -4.06 -22.12 11.82
C LEU A 194 -3.60 -22.20 10.37
N GLU A 195 -2.32 -21.97 10.12
CA GLU A 195 -1.64 -22.22 8.84
C GLU A 195 -0.55 -23.28 9.06
N PRO A 196 -0.89 -24.58 8.98
CA PRO A 196 0.07 -25.64 9.21
C PRO A 196 1.22 -25.56 8.20
N SER A 197 2.45 -25.65 8.68
CA SER A 197 3.61 -25.91 7.81
C SER A 197 4.05 -27.36 7.97
N LEU A 198 4.10 -28.09 6.85
CA LEU A 198 4.56 -29.47 6.82
C LEU A 198 6.07 -29.61 6.59
N GLY A 199 6.74 -28.50 6.24
CA GLY A 199 8.15 -28.49 5.85
C GLY A 199 8.40 -29.16 4.49
N ARG A 200 9.66 -29.20 4.03
CA ARG A 200 10.01 -29.71 2.69
C ARG A 200 10.22 -31.22 2.62
N GLY A 201 10.15 -31.91 3.76
CA GLY A 201 10.45 -33.34 3.86
C GLY A 201 9.46 -34.23 3.11
N ILE A 202 8.22 -33.76 2.92
CA ILE A 202 7.11 -34.56 2.39
C ILE A 202 6.82 -34.14 0.96
N ARG A 203 7.15 -35.02 0.01
CA ARG A 203 6.89 -34.80 -1.42
C ARG A 203 5.66 -35.54 -1.94
N ASP A 204 5.19 -36.53 -1.19
CA ASP A 204 4.02 -37.31 -1.57
C ASP A 204 2.73 -36.61 -1.16
N ASP A 205 1.84 -36.43 -2.13
CA ASP A 205 0.59 -35.69 -1.97
C ASP A 205 -0.40 -36.37 -1.02
N VAL A 206 -0.37 -37.71 -0.94
CA VAL A 206 -1.25 -38.50 -0.05
C VAL A 206 -0.77 -38.39 1.39
N GLU A 207 0.55 -38.46 1.60
CA GLU A 207 1.15 -38.22 2.92
C GLU A 207 0.89 -36.78 3.40
N ARG A 208 1.05 -35.78 2.51
CA ARG A 208 0.72 -34.38 2.86
C ARG A 208 -0.74 -34.22 3.26
N GLU A 209 -1.65 -34.82 2.50
CA GLU A 209 -3.09 -34.80 2.79
C GLU A 209 -3.41 -35.41 4.15
N ALA A 210 -2.83 -36.57 4.46
CA ALA A 210 -3.00 -37.24 5.74
C ALA A 210 -2.51 -36.36 6.90
N LYS A 211 -1.32 -35.77 6.79
CA LYS A 211 -0.77 -34.90 7.85
C LYS A 211 -1.55 -33.60 8.02
N PHE A 212 -2.04 -32.97 6.94
CA PHE A 212 -2.92 -31.81 7.08
C PHE A 212 -4.18 -32.17 7.87
N ARG A 213 -4.80 -33.32 7.59
CA ARG A 213 -5.99 -33.77 8.34
C ARG A 213 -5.67 -34.07 9.80
N GLU A 214 -4.55 -34.73 10.07
CA GLU A 214 -4.05 -35.02 11.41
C GLU A 214 -3.86 -33.73 12.22
N ILE A 215 -3.08 -32.78 11.70
CA ILE A 215 -2.81 -31.49 12.37
C ILE A 215 -4.09 -30.69 12.59
N ILE A 216 -4.99 -30.62 11.61
CA ILE A 216 -6.27 -29.91 11.77
C ILE A 216 -7.14 -30.59 12.85
N GLY A 217 -7.18 -31.92 12.87
CA GLY A 217 -7.92 -32.70 13.87
C GLY A 217 -7.38 -32.51 15.28
N GLU A 218 -6.07 -32.57 15.45
CA GLU A 218 -5.41 -32.31 16.75
C GLU A 218 -5.61 -30.87 17.21
N ALA A 219 -5.43 -29.89 16.31
CA ALA A 219 -5.69 -28.49 16.62
C ALA A 219 -7.14 -28.28 17.06
N ARG A 220 -8.11 -28.95 16.41
CA ARG A 220 -9.52 -28.85 16.79
C ARG A 220 -9.74 -29.41 18.20
N ALA A 221 -9.10 -30.51 18.55
CA ALA A 221 -9.15 -31.08 19.90
C ALA A 221 -8.56 -30.12 20.95
N ILE A 222 -7.43 -29.46 20.63
CA ILE A 222 -6.81 -28.45 21.52
C ILE A 222 -7.70 -27.22 21.68
N CYS A 223 -8.31 -26.73 20.59
CA CYS A 223 -9.20 -25.56 20.64
C CYS A 223 -10.47 -25.79 21.47
N GLY A 224 -10.98 -27.02 21.52
CA GLY A 224 -12.21 -27.34 22.25
C GLY A 224 -13.39 -26.48 21.79
N SER A 225 -13.85 -25.56 22.64
CA SER A 225 -14.94 -24.63 22.32
C SER A 225 -14.51 -23.38 21.53
N LYS A 226 -13.20 -23.14 21.37
CA LYS A 226 -12.67 -22.00 20.60
C LYS A 226 -12.81 -22.26 19.10
N GLN A 227 -12.91 -21.20 18.31
CA GLN A 227 -13.04 -21.32 16.85
C GLN A 227 -11.70 -21.67 16.21
N LEU A 228 -11.67 -22.73 15.40
CA LEU A 228 -10.52 -23.06 14.57
C LEU A 228 -10.82 -22.77 13.11
N ILE A 229 -10.07 -21.82 12.54
CA ILE A 229 -10.18 -21.43 11.14
C ILE A 229 -8.92 -21.89 10.42
N TRP A 230 -9.08 -22.64 9.34
CA TRP A 230 -7.95 -23.04 8.52
C TRP A 230 -7.54 -21.87 7.61
N LYS A 231 -6.38 -21.29 7.91
CA LYS A 231 -5.78 -20.26 7.08
C LYS A 231 -4.99 -20.90 5.94
N TRP A 232 -5.32 -20.51 4.72
CA TRP A 232 -4.56 -20.90 3.54
C TRP A 232 -3.30 -20.02 3.36
N PRO A 233 -2.29 -20.54 2.64
CA PRO A 233 -1.10 -19.78 2.27
C PRO A 233 -1.45 -18.51 1.50
N ARG A 234 -0.60 -17.49 1.65
CA ARG A 234 -0.75 -16.22 0.92
C ARG A 234 -0.78 -16.43 -0.59
N ILE A 235 0.07 -17.33 -1.07
CA ILE A 235 0.19 -17.72 -2.48
C ILE A 235 -0.31 -19.15 -2.62
N CYS A 236 -1.49 -19.32 -3.19
CA CYS A 236 -2.08 -20.63 -3.47
C CYS A 236 -1.84 -21.01 -4.93
N ARG A 237 -0.96 -21.99 -5.19
CA ARG A 237 -0.82 -22.61 -6.52
C ARG A 237 -1.85 -23.72 -6.73
N SER A 238 -2.02 -24.15 -7.98
CA SER A 238 -2.94 -25.22 -8.36
C SER A 238 -2.73 -26.50 -7.56
N GLU A 239 -1.48 -26.82 -7.23
CA GLU A 239 -1.08 -27.98 -6.43
C GLU A 239 -1.68 -27.89 -5.02
N PHE A 240 -1.49 -26.74 -4.34
CA PHE A 240 -2.08 -26.50 -3.02
C PHE A 240 -3.61 -26.50 -3.07
N LEU A 241 -4.22 -25.85 -4.07
CA LEU A 241 -5.69 -25.82 -4.21
C LEU A 241 -6.27 -27.23 -4.39
N SER A 242 -5.59 -28.06 -5.18
CA SER A 242 -5.97 -29.47 -5.39
C SER A 242 -5.86 -30.26 -4.08
N LEU A 243 -4.74 -30.12 -3.36
CA LEU A 243 -4.55 -30.72 -2.04
C LEU A 243 -5.64 -30.27 -1.06
N ALA A 244 -5.92 -28.96 -1.00
CA ALA A 244 -6.86 -28.39 -0.07
C ALA A 244 -8.28 -28.90 -0.29
N SER A 245 -8.71 -29.06 -1.54
CA SER A 245 -10.01 -29.66 -1.86
C SER A 245 -10.15 -31.09 -1.31
N ARG A 246 -9.08 -31.91 -1.42
CA ARG A 246 -9.08 -33.28 -0.87
C ARG A 246 -9.08 -33.26 0.67
N VAL A 247 -8.32 -32.37 1.29
CA VAL A 247 -8.32 -32.20 2.75
C VAL A 247 -9.73 -31.82 3.24
N LEU A 248 -10.37 -30.83 2.63
CA LEU A 248 -11.74 -30.38 2.99
C LEU A 248 -12.82 -31.45 2.82
N ALA A 249 -12.63 -32.42 1.92
CA ALA A 249 -13.56 -33.53 1.75
C ALA A 249 -13.57 -34.50 2.94
N GLY A 250 -12.48 -34.55 3.72
CA GLY A 250 -12.31 -35.49 4.83
C GLY A 250 -12.09 -34.85 6.20
N ALA A 251 -11.94 -33.53 6.28
CA ALA A 251 -11.77 -32.78 7.52
C ALA A 251 -12.95 -31.85 7.78
N GLU A 252 -13.37 -31.77 9.04
CA GLU A 252 -14.31 -30.74 9.48
C GLU A 252 -13.54 -29.46 9.80
N VAL A 253 -13.84 -28.41 9.04
CA VAL A 253 -13.26 -27.08 9.20
C VAL A 253 -14.41 -26.08 9.36
N GLU A 254 -14.38 -25.29 10.44
CA GLU A 254 -15.45 -24.33 10.76
C GLU A 254 -15.45 -23.12 9.82
N GLY A 255 -14.27 -22.75 9.32
CA GLY A 255 -14.12 -21.70 8.32
C GLY A 255 -12.74 -21.69 7.68
N ILE A 256 -12.63 -20.99 6.55
CA ILE A 256 -11.39 -20.88 5.78
C ILE A 256 -10.98 -19.42 5.73
N MET A 257 -9.72 -19.11 6.06
CA MET A 257 -9.15 -17.79 5.85
C MET A 257 -8.34 -17.75 4.54
N VAL A 258 -8.65 -16.79 3.68
CA VAL A 258 -8.02 -16.59 2.37
C VAL A 258 -7.34 -15.24 2.28
N GLU A 259 -6.28 -15.16 1.47
CA GLU A 259 -5.43 -13.97 1.33
C GLU A 259 -5.56 -13.31 -0.05
N ASN A 260 -6.36 -13.86 -0.97
CA ASN A 260 -6.61 -13.32 -2.30
C ASN A 260 -7.96 -13.80 -2.87
N VAL A 261 -8.49 -13.07 -3.85
CA VAL A 261 -9.81 -13.37 -4.46
C VAL A 261 -9.86 -14.68 -5.26
N GLY A 262 -8.71 -15.17 -5.75
CA GLY A 262 -8.64 -16.46 -6.42
C GLY A 262 -8.81 -17.63 -5.45
N ALA A 263 -8.15 -17.54 -4.29
CA ALA A 263 -8.30 -18.49 -3.19
C ALA A 263 -9.73 -18.45 -2.61
N LEU A 264 -10.33 -17.26 -2.49
CA LEU A 264 -11.75 -17.10 -2.14
C LEU A 264 -12.65 -17.91 -3.08
N GLN A 265 -12.49 -17.72 -4.40
CA GLN A 265 -13.29 -18.44 -5.39
C GLN A 265 -13.10 -19.95 -5.25
N ALA A 266 -11.86 -20.42 -5.14
CA ALA A 266 -11.56 -21.85 -5.00
C ALA A 266 -12.15 -22.44 -3.71
N ALA A 267 -12.11 -21.72 -2.59
CA ALA A 267 -12.69 -22.16 -1.32
C ALA A 267 -14.21 -22.33 -1.43
N LEU A 268 -14.91 -21.38 -2.08
CA LEU A 268 -16.35 -21.43 -2.31
C LEU A 268 -16.76 -22.54 -3.28
N GLU A 269 -15.97 -22.79 -4.32
CA GLU A 269 -16.18 -23.91 -5.25
C GLU A 269 -16.02 -25.26 -4.54
N CYS A 270 -15.06 -25.37 -3.62
CA CYS A 270 -14.85 -26.59 -2.82
C CYS A 270 -15.96 -26.82 -1.80
N ARG A 271 -16.40 -25.77 -1.09
CA ARG A 271 -17.41 -25.87 -0.02
C ARG A 271 -18.27 -24.61 0.04
N PRO A 272 -19.38 -24.53 -0.72
CA PRO A 272 -20.17 -23.30 -0.87
C PRO A 272 -20.75 -22.71 0.44
N ALA A 273 -20.96 -23.54 1.46
CA ALA A 273 -21.55 -23.15 2.74
C ALA A 273 -20.51 -22.90 3.85
N VAL A 274 -19.20 -22.93 3.55
CA VAL A 274 -18.15 -22.68 4.56
C VAL A 274 -18.07 -21.19 4.89
N SER A 275 -17.84 -20.85 6.16
CA SER A 275 -17.60 -19.46 6.55
C SER A 275 -16.24 -19.01 6.01
N ILE A 276 -16.20 -17.89 5.28
CA ILE A 276 -14.96 -17.37 4.71
C ILE A 276 -14.48 -16.15 5.49
N TYR A 277 -13.19 -16.15 5.81
CA TYR A 277 -12.48 -15.09 6.48
C TYR A 277 -11.45 -14.48 5.52
N GLY A 278 -11.32 -13.15 5.52
CA GLY A 278 -10.32 -12.44 4.74
C GLY A 278 -9.11 -12.05 5.57
N GLY A 279 -7.92 -12.51 5.18
CA GLY A 279 -6.65 -12.12 5.77
C GLY A 279 -6.10 -10.80 5.21
N MET A 280 -4.96 -10.34 5.75
CA MET A 280 -4.34 -9.06 5.39
C MET A 280 -3.93 -8.95 3.91
N GLY A 281 -3.68 -10.07 3.24
CA GLY A 281 -3.28 -10.15 1.83
C GLY A 281 -4.35 -9.68 0.85
N LEU A 282 -5.61 -9.57 1.27
CA LEU A 282 -6.68 -8.95 0.49
C LEU A 282 -6.53 -7.43 0.36
N ASN A 283 -5.62 -6.82 1.13
CA ASN A 283 -5.33 -5.39 1.12
C ASN A 283 -6.60 -4.54 1.29
N VAL A 284 -7.39 -4.83 2.33
CA VAL A 284 -8.63 -4.12 2.64
C VAL A 284 -8.30 -2.73 3.19
N CYS A 285 -8.19 -1.75 2.29
CA CYS A 285 -7.70 -0.40 2.61
C CYS A 285 -8.82 0.65 2.76
N ASN A 286 -10.07 0.34 2.42
CA ASN A 286 -11.19 1.27 2.55
C ASN A 286 -12.54 0.54 2.54
N HIS A 287 -13.62 1.29 2.79
CA HIS A 287 -14.98 0.76 2.82
C HIS A 287 -15.50 0.24 1.47
N LEU A 288 -14.99 0.74 0.34
CA LEU A 288 -15.36 0.23 -0.98
C LEU A 288 -14.81 -1.18 -1.20
N THR A 289 -13.60 -1.46 -0.73
CA THR A 289 -13.06 -2.84 -0.72
C THR A 289 -13.88 -3.75 0.18
N ILE A 290 -14.29 -3.26 1.36
CA ILE A 290 -15.19 -4.02 2.26
C ILE A 290 -16.51 -4.34 1.55
N GLN A 291 -17.12 -3.35 0.90
CA GLN A 291 -18.35 -3.52 0.13
C GLN A 291 -18.18 -4.50 -1.04
N ALA A 292 -17.07 -4.40 -1.79
CA ALA A 292 -16.83 -5.27 -2.94
C ALA A 292 -16.61 -6.75 -2.55
N LEU A 293 -16.16 -7.00 -1.32
CA LEU A 293 -15.94 -8.34 -0.78
C LEU A 293 -17.11 -8.86 0.07
N SER A 294 -18.18 -8.06 0.24
CA SER A 294 -19.34 -8.44 1.03
C SER A 294 -20.65 -8.45 0.25
N PRO A 295 -21.44 -9.54 0.31
CA PRO A 295 -21.08 -10.92 0.72
C PRO A 295 -20.03 -11.56 -0.22
N PRO A 296 -19.35 -12.68 0.13
CA PRO A 296 -19.71 -13.70 1.13
C PRO A 296 -18.80 -13.74 2.39
N MET A 297 -17.98 -12.72 2.62
CA MET A 297 -17.06 -12.71 3.76
C MET A 297 -17.81 -12.66 5.09
N SER A 298 -17.42 -13.52 6.04
CA SER A 298 -17.87 -13.46 7.43
C SER A 298 -17.10 -12.43 8.24
N LEU A 299 -15.80 -12.26 7.94
CA LEU A 299 -14.93 -11.27 8.56
C LEU A 299 -13.79 -10.88 7.61
N LEU A 300 -13.36 -9.62 7.68
CA LEU A 300 -12.23 -9.06 6.95
C LEU A 300 -11.20 -8.46 7.90
N THR A 301 -9.93 -8.82 7.71
CA THR A 301 -8.80 -8.18 8.37
C THR A 301 -8.42 -6.92 7.59
N LEU A 302 -8.46 -5.77 8.25
CA LEU A 302 -8.06 -4.49 7.65
C LEU A 302 -6.56 -4.44 7.42
N SER A 303 -6.15 -3.72 6.36
CA SER A 303 -4.73 -3.55 6.05
C SER A 303 -3.98 -2.86 7.19
N PRO A 304 -2.81 -3.38 7.62
CA PRO A 304 -1.98 -2.76 8.65
C PRO A 304 -1.28 -1.47 8.18
N GLU A 305 -1.41 -1.11 6.90
CA GLU A 305 -0.92 0.15 6.34
C GLU A 305 -1.84 1.33 6.63
N LEU A 306 -3.07 1.07 7.10
CA LEU A 306 -4.03 2.13 7.39
C LEU A 306 -3.69 2.90 8.66
N SER A 307 -3.86 4.21 8.59
CA SER A 307 -3.84 5.07 9.77
C SER A 307 -5.10 4.86 10.61
N ALA A 308 -5.03 5.17 11.90
CA ALA A 308 -6.17 5.08 12.79
C ALA A 308 -7.39 5.91 12.31
N ARG A 309 -7.13 7.04 11.62
CA ARG A 309 -8.19 7.85 10.99
C ARG A 309 -8.85 7.10 9.84
N GLN A 310 -8.06 6.46 8.98
CA GLN A 310 -8.55 5.70 7.84
C GLN A 310 -9.32 4.45 8.30
N ILE A 311 -8.84 3.74 9.33
CA ILE A 311 -9.54 2.62 9.95
C ILE A 311 -10.90 3.07 10.47
N ALA A 312 -10.95 4.14 11.28
CA ALA A 312 -12.21 4.66 11.82
C ALA A 312 -13.20 5.05 10.71
N ALA A 313 -12.71 5.68 9.64
CA ALA A 313 -13.54 6.05 8.49
C ALA A 313 -14.06 4.82 7.72
N ALA A 314 -13.21 3.81 7.49
CA ALA A 314 -13.59 2.58 6.80
C ALA A 314 -14.63 1.79 7.62
N VAL A 315 -14.39 1.63 8.92
CA VAL A 315 -15.34 0.98 9.83
C VAL A 315 -16.67 1.73 9.82
N SER A 316 -16.67 3.04 10.08
CA SER A 316 -17.90 3.86 10.12
C SER A 316 -18.72 3.76 8.83
N ALA A 317 -18.07 3.87 7.66
CA ALA A 317 -18.76 3.77 6.38
C ALA A 317 -19.28 2.36 6.09
N SER A 318 -18.51 1.31 6.44
CA SER A 318 -18.96 -0.08 6.23
C SER A 318 -20.18 -0.45 7.07
N ARG A 319 -20.42 0.19 8.23
CA ARG A 319 -21.62 -0.05 9.04
C ARG A 319 -22.93 0.38 8.37
N LEU A 320 -22.86 1.15 7.28
CA LEU A 320 -24.02 1.49 6.46
C LEU A 320 -24.38 0.41 5.44
N LEU A 321 -23.55 -0.62 5.28
CA LEU A 321 -23.80 -1.73 4.36
C LEU A 321 -24.84 -2.70 4.97
N PRO A 322 -25.80 -3.21 4.18
CA PRO A 322 -26.84 -4.12 4.66
C PRO A 322 -26.25 -5.43 5.20
N ASP A 323 -25.24 -5.98 4.53
CA ASP A 323 -24.54 -7.21 4.91
C ASP A 323 -23.07 -6.88 5.22
N CYS A 324 -22.81 -6.16 6.31
CA CYS A 324 -21.43 -5.82 6.69
C CYS A 324 -20.73 -7.03 7.33
N PRO A 325 -19.53 -7.42 6.87
CA PRO A 325 -18.75 -8.47 7.53
C PRO A 325 -18.21 -7.95 8.87
N GLY A 326 -17.79 -8.88 9.74
CA GLY A 326 -16.96 -8.52 10.88
C GLY A 326 -15.66 -7.86 10.42
N LEU A 327 -15.12 -6.92 11.19
CA LEU A 327 -13.86 -6.26 10.89
C LEU A 327 -12.84 -6.50 12.00
N GLU A 328 -11.63 -6.87 11.60
CA GLU A 328 -10.53 -7.19 12.51
C GLU A 328 -9.28 -6.39 12.16
N LEU A 329 -8.41 -6.15 13.15
CA LEU A 329 -7.11 -5.53 12.96
C LEU A 329 -6.02 -6.39 13.61
N VAL A 330 -4.90 -6.60 12.91
CA VAL A 330 -3.71 -7.19 13.52
C VAL A 330 -3.01 -6.14 14.38
N VAL A 331 -2.92 -6.40 15.69
CA VAL A 331 -2.40 -5.46 16.69
C VAL A 331 -1.02 -5.83 17.22
N GLN A 332 -0.60 -7.08 17.02
CA GLN A 332 0.70 -7.60 17.46
C GLN A 332 1.35 -8.50 16.41
N GLY A 333 2.67 -8.39 16.27
CA GLY A 333 3.49 -9.35 15.52
C GLY A 333 4.28 -8.72 14.38
N SER A 334 5.10 -9.52 13.71
CA SER A 334 5.94 -9.06 12.60
C SER A 334 5.14 -9.04 11.30
N LEU A 335 5.00 -7.88 10.66
CA LEU A 335 4.31 -7.75 9.38
C LEU A 335 5.19 -8.23 8.21
N GLU A 336 4.61 -8.97 7.28
CA GLU A 336 5.30 -9.42 6.07
C GLU A 336 5.51 -8.26 5.10
N VAL A 337 6.77 -8.02 4.73
CA VAL A 337 7.17 -6.90 3.85
C VAL A 337 7.30 -7.39 2.40
N MET A 338 7.83 -8.59 2.20
CA MET A 338 8.12 -9.12 0.88
C MET A 338 8.06 -10.64 0.87
N VAL A 339 7.68 -11.21 -0.26
CA VAL A 339 7.82 -12.64 -0.55
C VAL A 339 8.75 -12.80 -1.74
N ALA A 340 9.77 -13.63 -1.60
CA ALA A 340 10.67 -14.03 -2.67
C ALA A 340 10.38 -15.49 -3.06
N GLU A 341 10.33 -15.78 -4.37
CA GLU A 341 10.13 -17.15 -4.86
C GLU A 341 11.32 -18.06 -4.50
N ASP A 342 12.52 -17.49 -4.38
CA ASP A 342 13.74 -18.22 -4.07
C ASP A 342 13.87 -18.54 -2.57
N CYS A 343 14.46 -19.69 -2.25
CA CYS A 343 14.87 -20.03 -0.88
C CYS A 343 16.18 -19.32 -0.53
N ILE A 344 16.09 -18.12 0.05
CA ILE A 344 17.25 -17.32 0.45
C ILE A 344 18.13 -18.06 1.48
N PRO A 345 17.59 -18.70 2.54
CA PRO A 345 18.40 -19.49 3.47
C PRO A 345 19.17 -20.64 2.80
N CYS A 346 18.63 -21.23 1.73
CA CYS A 346 19.29 -22.30 0.98
C CYS A 346 20.55 -21.81 0.25
N LEU A 347 20.68 -20.50 -0.01
CA LEU A 347 21.90 -19.91 -0.61
C LEU A 347 23.09 -19.91 0.34
N ALA A 348 22.86 -19.98 1.65
CA ALA A 348 23.93 -20.00 2.66
C ALA A 348 24.64 -21.36 2.78
N GLY A 349 24.14 -22.41 2.10
CA GLY A 349 24.80 -23.71 1.97
C GLY A 349 23.82 -24.90 2.01
N PRO A 350 24.25 -26.09 1.55
CA PRO A 350 23.38 -27.28 1.41
C PRO A 350 22.78 -27.80 2.72
N HIS A 351 23.28 -27.36 3.89
CA HIS A 351 22.76 -27.72 5.21
C HIS A 351 22.12 -26.52 5.97
N ALA A 352 22.17 -25.31 5.40
CA ALA A 352 21.66 -24.10 6.04
C ALA A 352 20.12 -24.07 6.11
N ALA A 353 19.47 -24.77 5.18
CA ALA A 353 18.02 -24.89 5.12
C ALA A 353 17.59 -26.30 5.56
N THR A 354 17.79 -26.65 6.82
CA THR A 354 17.12 -27.83 7.41
C THR A 354 15.86 -27.35 8.13
N ASP A 355 14.70 -27.90 7.74
CA ASP A 355 13.37 -27.48 8.21
C ASP A 355 13.14 -27.71 9.71
N ASP A 356 13.95 -28.58 10.33
CA ASP A 356 13.77 -29.05 11.71
C ASP A 356 14.61 -28.30 12.76
N SER A 357 15.41 -27.31 12.38
CA SER A 357 16.41 -26.76 13.32
C SER A 357 15.86 -25.68 14.28
N GLY A 358 14.65 -25.16 14.07
CA GLY A 358 14.17 -23.97 14.81
C GLY A 358 15.10 -22.76 14.68
N GLN A 359 15.97 -22.77 13.65
CA GLN A 359 17.04 -21.80 13.50
C GLN A 359 16.48 -20.49 12.98
N PHE A 360 16.82 -19.40 13.67
CA PHE A 360 16.46 -18.06 13.26
C PHE A 360 17.28 -17.62 12.04
N TRP A 361 16.57 -17.20 10.98
CA TRP A 361 17.16 -16.60 9.79
C TRP A 361 16.70 -15.15 9.63
N GLY A 362 17.60 -14.29 9.14
CA GLY A 362 17.28 -12.89 8.90
C GLY A 362 18.15 -12.26 7.83
N LEU A 363 17.59 -11.31 7.08
CA LEU A 363 18.35 -10.42 6.19
C LEU A 363 18.85 -9.23 6.99
N GLN A 364 20.17 -9.07 7.06
CA GLN A 364 20.77 -7.90 7.67
C GLN A 364 20.83 -6.75 6.67
N ASP A 365 20.13 -5.66 6.97
CA ASP A 365 20.25 -4.37 6.28
C ASP A 365 20.68 -3.31 7.30
N MET A 366 21.90 -2.80 7.13
CA MET A 366 22.56 -1.90 8.07
C MET A 366 22.60 -2.46 9.51
N ARG A 367 21.81 -1.87 10.42
CA ARG A 367 21.70 -2.24 11.84
C ARG A 367 20.44 -3.05 12.17
N ARG A 368 19.64 -3.40 11.15
CA ARG A 368 18.36 -4.10 11.31
C ARG A 368 18.45 -5.49 10.71
N VAL A 369 17.72 -6.42 11.33
CA VAL A 369 17.61 -7.80 10.87
C VAL A 369 16.14 -8.08 10.58
N PHE A 370 15.84 -8.40 9.33
CA PHE A 370 14.49 -8.72 8.84
C PHE A 370 14.30 -10.23 8.90
N PRO A 371 13.43 -10.77 9.77
CA PRO A 371 13.23 -12.20 9.92
C PRO A 371 12.79 -12.87 8.63
N LEU A 372 13.26 -14.10 8.41
CA LEU A 372 12.87 -14.95 7.30
C LEU A 372 12.08 -16.15 7.79
N ARG A 373 11.03 -16.51 7.05
CA ARG A 373 10.33 -17.79 7.19
C ARG A 373 10.19 -18.44 5.82
N LEU A 374 10.21 -19.77 5.78
CA LEU A 374 9.98 -20.52 4.56
C LEU A 374 8.56 -21.09 4.57
N ASP A 375 7.89 -21.06 3.42
CA ASP A 375 6.66 -21.83 3.21
C ASP A 375 6.98 -23.26 2.72
N ASP A 376 5.95 -24.10 2.63
CA ASP A 376 6.08 -25.49 2.17
C ASP A 376 6.56 -25.60 0.71
N ASP A 377 6.44 -24.52 -0.08
CA ASP A 377 6.96 -24.43 -1.45
C ASP A 377 8.38 -23.84 -1.50
N SER A 378 9.04 -23.66 -0.34
CA SER A 378 10.38 -23.08 -0.18
C SER A 378 10.51 -21.60 -0.57
N ARG A 379 9.41 -20.85 -0.65
CA ARG A 379 9.46 -19.40 -0.84
C ARG A 379 9.92 -18.74 0.44
N THR A 380 10.66 -17.65 0.30
CA THR A 380 11.10 -16.86 1.44
C THR A 380 10.13 -15.73 1.73
N HIS A 381 9.52 -15.78 2.91
CA HIS A 381 8.73 -14.70 3.48
C HIS A 381 9.63 -13.82 4.35
N ILE A 382 9.71 -12.54 4.01
CA ILE A 382 10.56 -11.54 4.66
C ILE A 382 9.67 -10.65 5.52
N PHE A 383 9.92 -10.62 6.82
CA PHE A 383 9.15 -9.86 7.79
C PHE A 383 9.87 -8.59 8.24
N ASN A 384 9.10 -7.63 8.73
CA ASN A 384 9.63 -6.39 9.24
C ASN A 384 10.56 -6.64 10.43
N SER A 385 11.61 -5.83 10.52
CA SER A 385 12.66 -5.93 11.55
C SER A 385 12.22 -5.54 12.96
N VAL A 386 11.01 -4.98 13.10
CA VAL A 386 10.42 -4.52 14.37
C VAL A 386 8.97 -4.94 14.37
N GLU A 387 8.46 -5.47 15.49
CA GLU A 387 7.07 -5.89 15.59
C GLU A 387 6.09 -4.73 15.69
N THR A 388 4.92 -4.90 15.07
CA THR A 388 3.76 -4.08 15.38
C THR A 388 3.31 -4.37 16.80
N CYS A 389 3.05 -3.32 17.58
CA CYS A 389 2.41 -3.40 18.90
C CYS A 389 1.48 -2.20 19.07
N LEU A 390 0.18 -2.47 19.20
CA LEU A 390 -0.87 -1.46 19.39
C LEU A 390 -1.54 -1.57 20.77
N LEU A 391 -0.85 -2.17 21.74
CA LEU A 391 -1.38 -2.45 23.08
C LEU A 391 -1.86 -1.19 23.82
N ASP A 392 -1.09 -0.10 23.77
CA ASP A 392 -1.48 1.19 24.35
C ASP A 392 -2.51 1.96 23.51
N GLN A 393 -2.81 1.47 22.30
CA GLN A 393 -3.84 2.01 21.43
C GLN A 393 -5.18 1.27 21.57
N MET A 394 -5.26 0.24 22.41
CA MET A 394 -6.50 -0.55 22.62
C MET A 394 -7.74 0.31 22.95
N PRO A 395 -7.67 1.38 23.77
CA PRO A 395 -8.82 2.26 23.99
C PRO A 395 -9.31 2.95 22.71
N ARG A 396 -8.36 3.40 21.88
CA ARG A 396 -8.67 4.03 20.59
C ARG A 396 -9.25 3.01 19.61
N ILE A 397 -8.71 1.80 19.57
CA ILE A 397 -9.18 0.68 18.75
C ILE A 397 -10.60 0.27 19.15
N ALA A 398 -10.88 0.12 20.44
CA ALA A 398 -12.21 -0.17 20.96
C ALA A 398 -13.23 0.91 20.54
N GLY A 399 -12.82 2.19 20.59
CA GLY A 399 -13.64 3.32 20.14
C GLY A 399 -13.95 3.35 18.63
N MET A 400 -13.21 2.62 17.79
CA MET A 400 -13.48 2.53 16.34
C MET A 400 -14.64 1.58 16.02
N GLY A 401 -15.00 0.68 16.94
CA GLY A 401 -16.06 -0.31 16.73
C GLY A 401 -15.65 -1.48 15.83
N LEU A 402 -14.38 -1.90 15.88
CA LEU A 402 -13.93 -3.18 15.30
C LEU A 402 -14.55 -4.37 16.05
N ASP A 403 -14.79 -5.47 15.35
CA ASP A 403 -15.39 -6.68 15.92
C ASP A 403 -14.34 -7.57 16.61
N GLY A 404 -13.07 -7.47 16.21
CA GLY A 404 -11.97 -8.22 16.80
C GLY A 404 -10.60 -7.61 16.59
N VAL A 405 -9.62 -8.17 17.29
CA VAL A 405 -8.19 -7.91 17.08
C VAL A 405 -7.45 -9.23 16.97
N ALA A 406 -6.35 -9.24 16.23
CA ALA A 406 -5.54 -10.42 16.01
C ALA A 406 -4.07 -10.24 16.39
N LEU A 407 -3.46 -11.30 16.88
CA LEU A 407 -2.03 -11.40 17.15
C LEU A 407 -1.39 -12.37 16.16
N ASP A 408 -0.26 -12.00 15.57
CA ASP A 408 0.55 -12.93 14.79
C ASP A 408 1.60 -13.61 15.67
N GLY A 409 1.33 -14.86 16.05
CA GLY A 409 2.20 -15.70 16.86
C GLY A 409 3.01 -16.71 16.06
N ARG A 410 2.88 -16.72 14.73
CA ARG A 410 3.47 -17.76 13.88
C ARG A 410 5.00 -17.72 13.91
N GLY A 411 5.62 -18.86 14.18
CA GLY A 411 7.08 -19.02 14.24
C GLY A 411 7.70 -18.52 15.55
N ARG A 412 6.91 -18.38 16.61
CA ARG A 412 7.32 -17.83 17.91
C ARG A 412 7.19 -18.82 19.07
N GLY A 413 6.54 -19.96 18.83
CA GLY A 413 6.41 -21.06 19.79
C GLY A 413 5.35 -20.85 20.88
N GLU A 414 5.11 -21.91 21.65
CA GLU A 414 4.04 -21.98 22.67
C GLU A 414 4.11 -20.83 23.69
N ALA A 415 5.30 -20.53 24.20
CA ALA A 415 5.48 -19.54 25.27
C ALA A 415 5.10 -18.13 24.81
N TYR A 416 5.56 -17.70 23.64
CA TYR A 416 5.19 -16.40 23.10
C TYR A 416 3.69 -16.30 22.84
N ALA A 417 3.11 -17.31 22.18
CA ALA A 417 1.67 -17.34 21.89
C ALA A 417 0.86 -17.23 23.18
N ARG A 418 1.22 -17.96 24.25
CA ARG A 418 0.52 -17.91 25.53
C ARG A 418 0.62 -16.57 26.22
N GLU A 419 1.84 -16.08 26.46
CA GLU A 419 2.04 -14.87 27.25
C GLU A 419 1.51 -13.63 26.52
N MET A 420 1.75 -13.52 25.21
CA MET A 420 1.28 -12.38 24.42
C MET A 420 -0.26 -12.35 24.30
N THR A 421 -0.90 -13.52 24.12
CA THR A 421 -2.37 -13.61 24.14
C THR A 421 -2.93 -13.21 25.50
N LYS A 422 -2.33 -13.66 26.60
CA LYS A 422 -2.75 -13.29 27.96
C LYS A 422 -2.65 -11.78 28.20
N ILE A 423 -1.54 -11.17 27.76
CA ILE A 423 -1.32 -9.73 27.84
C ILE A 423 -2.43 -8.96 27.10
N TYR A 424 -2.74 -9.34 25.86
CA TYR A 424 -3.80 -8.66 25.10
C TYR A 424 -5.21 -8.95 25.62
N ARG A 425 -5.46 -10.15 26.16
CA ARG A 425 -6.72 -10.45 26.86
C ARG A 425 -6.93 -9.49 28.04
N MET A 426 -5.89 -9.32 28.87
CA MET A 426 -5.93 -8.38 29.99
C MET A 426 -6.10 -6.93 29.51
N ALA A 427 -5.42 -6.54 28.42
CA ALA A 427 -5.56 -5.20 27.83
C ALA A 427 -6.99 -4.93 27.33
N ILE A 428 -7.65 -5.92 26.72
CA ILE A 428 -9.07 -5.83 26.31
C ILE A 428 -9.95 -5.65 27.56
N GLU A 429 -9.80 -6.50 28.58
CA GLU A 429 -10.60 -6.42 29.82
C GLU A 429 -10.42 -5.08 30.56
N LEU A 430 -9.18 -4.57 30.65
CA LEU A 430 -8.90 -3.26 31.22
C LEU A 430 -9.55 -2.14 30.40
N THR A 431 -9.47 -2.23 29.07
CA THR A 431 -10.08 -1.24 28.17
C THR A 431 -11.60 -1.21 28.30
N GLU A 432 -12.24 -2.37 28.45
CA GLU A 432 -13.69 -2.49 28.68
C GLU A 432 -14.12 -1.93 30.03
N ARG A 433 -13.35 -2.21 31.09
CA ARG A 433 -13.61 -1.68 32.43
C ARG A 433 -13.39 -0.18 32.52
N GLY A 434 -12.43 0.35 31.77
CA GLY A 434 -12.01 1.75 31.84
C GLY A 434 -11.36 2.11 33.19
N GLY A 435 -11.18 3.40 33.43
CA GLY A 435 -10.70 3.95 34.71
C GLY A 435 -9.51 4.89 34.57
N GLU A 436 -9.23 5.63 35.65
CA GLU A 436 -8.18 6.67 35.67
C GLU A 436 -6.75 6.12 35.49
N ARG A 437 -6.52 4.85 35.87
CA ARG A 437 -5.20 4.19 35.75
C ARG A 437 -5.02 3.40 34.45
N LEU A 438 -6.01 3.38 33.56
CA LEU A 438 -6.00 2.56 32.34
C LEU A 438 -4.72 2.75 31.51
N GLU A 439 -4.30 3.99 31.30
CA GLU A 439 -3.08 4.29 30.54
C GLU A 439 -1.82 3.71 31.22
N GLN A 440 -1.73 3.83 32.54
CA GLN A 440 -0.59 3.28 33.31
C GLN A 440 -0.57 1.75 33.27
N ASP A 441 -1.74 1.11 33.42
CA ASP A 441 -1.87 -0.34 33.41
C ASP A 441 -1.52 -0.91 32.02
N LEU A 442 -1.96 -0.25 30.94
CA LEU A 442 -1.58 -0.63 29.57
C LEU A 442 -0.09 -0.43 29.31
N GLN A 443 0.53 0.64 29.84
CA GLN A 443 1.99 0.82 29.71
C GLN A 443 2.76 -0.26 30.48
N ALA A 444 2.26 -0.72 31.64
CA ALA A 444 2.87 -1.83 32.37
C ALA A 444 2.83 -3.13 31.55
N LEU A 445 1.66 -3.48 31.00
CA LEU A 445 1.49 -4.64 30.11
C LEU A 445 2.36 -4.54 28.85
N LYS A 446 2.48 -3.34 28.26
CA LYS A 446 3.39 -3.07 27.14
C LYS A 446 4.84 -3.35 27.53
N GLY A 447 5.25 -2.96 28.74
CA GLY A 447 6.56 -3.25 29.30
C GLY A 447 6.86 -4.75 29.45
N GLU A 448 5.85 -5.57 29.75
CA GLU A 448 5.96 -7.04 29.77
C GLU A 448 6.05 -7.63 28.35
N GLY A 449 5.37 -7.02 27.37
CA GLY A 449 5.37 -7.45 25.96
C GLY A 449 6.69 -7.19 25.22
N VAL A 450 7.34 -6.05 25.48
CA VAL A 450 8.54 -5.59 24.74
C VAL A 450 9.69 -6.61 24.74
N PRO A 451 10.11 -7.21 25.87
CA PRO A 451 11.19 -8.19 25.89
C PRO A 451 10.92 -9.45 25.05
N MET A 452 9.65 -9.78 24.80
CA MET A 452 9.25 -10.92 24.00
C MET A 452 9.16 -10.59 22.51
N SER A 453 9.12 -9.30 22.14
CA SER A 453 9.02 -8.84 20.75
C SER A 453 10.37 -8.81 20.04
N LEU A 454 10.36 -9.19 18.77
CA LEU A 454 11.54 -9.28 17.91
C LEU A 454 11.90 -7.90 17.37
N GLY A 455 13.14 -7.49 17.65
CA GLY A 455 13.69 -6.22 17.16
C GLY A 455 13.05 -4.98 17.79
N GLY A 456 12.31 -5.16 18.89
CA GLY A 456 11.55 -4.10 19.55
C GLY A 456 10.13 -3.97 19.00
N ILE A 457 9.50 -2.82 19.26
CA ILE A 457 8.10 -2.57 18.89
C ILE A 457 7.91 -1.24 18.15
N THR A 458 6.87 -1.16 17.33
CA THR A 458 6.43 0.04 16.61
C THR A 458 4.90 0.08 16.52
N CYS A 459 4.31 1.28 16.56
CA CYS A 459 2.90 1.45 16.23
C CYS A 459 2.66 1.58 14.71
N GLY A 460 3.71 1.49 13.89
CA GLY A 460 3.62 1.47 12.44
C GLY A 460 2.87 2.69 11.86
N HIS A 461 2.07 2.44 10.82
CA HIS A 461 1.25 3.44 10.14
C HIS A 461 0.03 3.88 10.96
N PHE A 462 -0.39 3.07 11.95
CA PHE A 462 -1.57 3.36 12.77
C PHE A 462 -1.51 4.77 13.40
N VAL A 463 -0.35 5.16 13.93
CA VAL A 463 -0.12 6.51 14.49
C VAL A 463 0.45 7.47 13.44
N LYS A 464 1.39 7.03 12.62
CA LYS A 464 2.17 7.92 11.73
C LYS A 464 1.41 8.37 10.48
N GLY A 465 0.43 7.59 10.03
CA GLY A 465 -0.13 7.72 8.69
C GLY A 465 0.87 7.35 7.59
N LEU A 466 0.40 7.41 6.34
CA LEU A 466 1.29 7.41 5.18
C LEU A 466 1.95 8.79 5.05
N ARG A 467 3.14 8.88 4.42
CA ARG A 467 3.86 10.15 4.24
C ARG A 467 3.00 11.25 3.60
N ASP A 468 2.07 10.86 2.74
CA ASP A 468 1.13 11.78 2.06
C ASP A 468 0.07 12.39 3.00
N GLU A 469 0.01 11.96 4.27
CA GLU A 469 -0.84 12.54 5.32
C GLU A 469 -0.09 13.53 6.24
N ILE A 470 1.22 13.76 6.02
CA ILE A 470 2.08 14.59 6.89
C ILE A 470 2.18 16.06 6.39
N ASP A 471 1.54 16.40 5.27
CA ASP A 471 1.53 17.77 4.72
C ASP A 471 0.30 18.61 5.14
#